data_AF-A0A2S2N4L4-F1
#
_entry.id   AF-A0A2S2N4L4-F1
#
_cell.length_a   1.000
_cell.length_b   1.000
_cell.length_c   1.000
_cell.angle_alpha   90.00
_cell.angle_beta   90.00
_cell.angle_gamma   90.00
#
_symmetry.space_group_name_H-M   'P 1'
#
loop_
_entity.id
_entity.type
_entity.pdbx_description
1 polymer ?
#
loop_
_entity_poly.entity_id
_entity_poly.type
_entity_poly.pdbx_seq_one_letter_code
_entity_poly.pdbx_strand_id
1 'polypeptide(L)'
;RYSAPSWIGTVTLGQAGAHLTYYHRASEQLQVGVEFEASTRLQDSSVAFGYQLELPRGNLLFRGSLDSSWQVGAVLEKKLPPLPLTLALGAFINHRKEKFHCGFGLTIG
;
A
#
# COMPACT_ATOMS: atom_id res chain seq x y z
N ARG A 1 -18.78 6.04 -6.03
CA ARG A 1 -18.25 5.64 -4.69
C ARG A 1 -19.37 4.99 -3.91
N TYR A 2 -19.13 3.79 -3.39
CA TYR A 2 -20.06 3.07 -2.53
C TYR A 2 -19.34 2.73 -1.22
N SER A 3 -20.03 2.87 -0.10
CA SER A 3 -19.45 2.67 1.23
C SER A 3 -20.35 1.70 2.00
N ALA A 4 -19.74 0.62 2.48
CA ALA A 4 -20.32 -0.33 3.41
C ALA A 4 -19.55 -0.27 4.75
N PRO A 5 -20.05 -0.91 5.82
CA PRO A 5 -19.40 -0.87 7.13
C PRO A 5 -17.95 -1.38 7.14
N SER A 6 -17.64 -2.37 6.31
CA SER A 6 -16.31 -3.02 6.26
C SER A 6 -15.54 -2.77 4.97
N TRP A 7 -16.14 -2.15 3.95
CA TRP A 7 -15.48 -1.95 2.65
C TRP A 7 -15.99 -0.72 1.91
N ILE A 8 -15.13 -0.18 1.05
CA ILE A 8 -15.42 0.99 0.22
C ILE A 8 -14.96 0.66 -1.20
N GLY A 9 -15.84 0.87 -2.17
CA GLY A 9 -15.53 0.77 -3.59
C GLY A 9 -15.64 2.12 -4.28
N THR A 10 -14.65 2.52 -5.07
CA THR A 10 -14.75 3.70 -5.93
C THR A 10 -14.51 3.33 -7.37
N VAL A 11 -15.25 3.99 -8.25
CA VAL A 11 -15.09 3.90 -9.70
C VAL A 11 -15.13 5.33 -10.22
N THR A 12 -14.10 5.69 -10.96
CA THR A 12 -13.96 6.99 -11.63
C THR A 12 -13.73 6.71 -13.09
N LEU A 13 -14.61 7.22 -13.94
CA LEU A 13 -14.51 7.11 -15.40
C LEU A 13 -14.38 8.50 -15.98
N GLY A 14 -13.41 8.68 -16.88
CA GLY A 14 -13.20 9.93 -17.59
C GLY A 14 -12.67 9.68 -18.99
N GLN A 15 -12.59 10.74 -19.80
CA GLN A 15 -12.03 10.66 -21.15
C GLN A 15 -10.59 10.11 -21.18
N ALA A 16 -9.81 10.40 -20.12
CA ALA A 16 -8.42 9.99 -19.99
C ALA A 16 -8.22 8.56 -19.48
N GLY A 17 -9.28 7.87 -19.02
CA GLY A 17 -9.14 6.55 -18.41
C GLY A 17 -10.22 6.16 -17.41
N ALA A 18 -9.99 5.00 -16.79
CA ALA A 18 -10.79 4.43 -15.72
C ALA A 18 -9.91 4.18 -14.50
N HIS A 19 -10.44 4.45 -13.31
CA HIS A 19 -9.78 4.18 -12.03
C HIS A 19 -10.77 3.50 -11.09
N LEU A 20 -10.41 2.32 -10.61
CA LEU A 20 -11.21 1.51 -9.72
C LEU A 20 -10.41 1.29 -8.45
N THR A 21 -11.02 1.53 -7.29
CA THR A 21 -10.41 1.17 -6.01
C THR A 21 -11.39 0.34 -5.19
N TYR A 22 -10.84 -0.63 -4.48
CA TYR A 22 -11.56 -1.45 -3.53
C TYR A 22 -10.75 -1.52 -2.23
N TYR A 23 -11.29 -0.94 -1.18
CA TYR A 23 -10.73 -0.98 0.16
C TYR A 23 -11.59 -1.89 1.03
N HIS A 24 -10.96 -2.76 1.82
CA HIS A 24 -11.64 -3.65 2.73
C HIS A 24 -10.89 -3.76 4.06
N ARG A 25 -11.60 -3.52 5.16
CA ARG A 25 -11.10 -3.68 6.51
C ARG A 25 -11.48 -5.07 7.01
N ALA A 26 -10.54 -6.01 6.92
CA ALA A 26 -10.76 -7.40 7.31
C ALA A 26 -10.81 -7.58 8.84
N SER A 27 -10.03 -6.78 9.58
CA SER A 27 -10.07 -6.75 11.04
C SER A 27 -9.67 -5.37 11.57
N GLU A 28 -9.62 -5.21 12.90
CA GLU A 28 -9.07 -3.98 13.48
C GLU A 28 -7.58 -3.78 13.16
N GLN A 29 -6.86 -4.89 12.93
CA GLN A 29 -5.42 -4.93 12.69
C GLN A 29 -5.07 -5.03 11.21
N LEU A 30 -5.91 -5.64 10.38
CA LEU A 30 -5.64 -5.92 8.98
C LEU A 30 -6.57 -5.14 8.05
N GLN A 31 -5.97 -4.38 7.16
CA GLN A 31 -6.64 -3.65 6.09
C GLN A 31 -6.03 -4.08 4.77
N VAL A 32 -6.86 -4.20 3.73
CA VAL A 32 -6.45 -4.59 2.39
C VAL A 32 -7.07 -3.66 1.36
N GLY A 33 -6.33 -3.42 0.29
CA GLY A 33 -6.72 -2.53 -0.79
C GLY A 33 -6.31 -3.10 -2.13
N VAL A 34 -7.15 -2.89 -3.12
CA VAL A 34 -6.85 -3.14 -4.53
C VAL A 34 -7.15 -1.85 -5.29
N GLU A 35 -6.27 -1.53 -6.22
CA GLU A 35 -6.38 -0.42 -7.13
C GLU A 35 -6.15 -0.91 -8.55
N PHE A 36 -6.99 -0.46 -9.46
CA PHE A 36 -6.88 -0.71 -10.88
C PHE A 36 -6.95 0.62 -11.60
N GLU A 37 -5.97 0.88 -12.44
CA GLU A 37 -5.90 2.09 -13.26
C GLU A 37 -5.76 1.68 -14.72
N ALA A 38 -6.58 2.26 -15.59
CA ALA A 38 -6.47 2.11 -17.02
C ALA A 38 -6.43 3.49 -17.67
N SER A 39 -5.35 3.79 -18.39
CA SER A 39 -5.16 5.05 -19.08
C SER A 39 -5.37 4.88 -20.58
N THR A 40 -6.31 5.61 -21.16
CA THR A 40 -6.55 5.61 -22.62
C THR A 40 -5.42 6.33 -23.36
N ARG A 41 -4.81 7.33 -22.73
CA ARG A 41 -3.72 8.14 -23.31
C ARG A 41 -2.42 7.36 -23.41
N LEU A 42 -2.08 6.60 -22.37
CA LEU A 42 -0.87 5.77 -22.34
C LEU A 42 -1.10 4.38 -22.93
N GLN A 43 -2.36 4.01 -23.21
CA GLN A 43 -2.78 2.65 -23.57
C GLN A 43 -2.19 1.60 -22.60
N ASP A 44 -2.19 1.93 -21.31
CA ASP A 44 -1.62 1.11 -20.26
C ASP A 44 -2.66 0.83 -19.18
N SER A 45 -2.52 -0.30 -18.51
CA SER A 45 -3.36 -0.70 -17.40
C SER A 45 -2.49 -1.27 -16.28
N SER A 46 -2.59 -0.69 -15.10
CA SER A 46 -1.88 -1.12 -13.90
C SER A 46 -2.87 -1.64 -12.87
N VAL A 47 -2.42 -2.65 -12.12
CA VAL A 47 -3.16 -3.18 -10.98
C VAL A 47 -2.21 -3.20 -9.81
N ALA A 48 -2.64 -2.70 -8.67
CA ALA A 48 -1.88 -2.72 -7.43
C ALA A 48 -2.72 -3.36 -6.33
N PHE A 49 -2.09 -4.26 -5.58
CA PHE A 49 -2.60 -4.81 -4.34
C PHE A 49 -1.77 -4.29 -3.19
N GLY A 50 -2.41 -3.93 -2.10
CA GLY A 50 -1.75 -3.47 -0.89
C GLY A 50 -2.43 -4.03 0.36
N TYR A 51 -1.64 -4.20 1.42
CA TYR A 51 -2.16 -4.51 2.74
C TYR A 51 -1.43 -3.74 3.81
N GLN A 52 -2.13 -3.49 4.91
CA GLN A 52 -1.62 -2.82 6.09
C GLN A 52 -1.99 -3.65 7.31
N LEU A 53 -0.98 -4.03 8.09
CA LEU A 53 -1.08 -4.82 9.30
C LEU A 53 -0.55 -4.00 10.48
N GLU A 54 -1.44 -3.69 11.41
CA GLU A 54 -1.17 -2.96 12.65
C GLU A 54 -1.12 -3.93 13.82
N LEU A 55 0.02 -4.00 14.52
CA LEU A 55 0.19 -4.77 15.75
C LEU A 55 0.33 -3.81 16.93
N PRO A 56 -0.75 -3.53 17.68
CA PRO A 56 -0.72 -2.62 18.83
C PRO A 56 0.22 -3.09 19.93
N ARG A 57 0.25 -4.42 20.20
CA ARG A 57 1.14 -5.02 21.21
C ARG A 57 2.62 -4.79 20.91
N GLY A 58 2.95 -4.67 19.63
CA GLY A 58 4.31 -4.49 19.14
C GLY A 58 4.63 -3.05 18.77
N ASN A 59 3.69 -2.09 18.86
CA ASN A 59 3.85 -0.75 18.30
C ASN A 59 4.42 -0.77 16.86
N LEU A 60 3.92 -1.70 16.06
CA LEU A 60 4.49 -2.07 14.78
C LEU A 60 3.41 -1.95 13.71
N LEU A 61 3.77 -1.33 12.60
CA LEU A 61 2.94 -1.15 11.43
C LEU A 61 3.69 -1.74 10.24
N PHE A 62 3.12 -2.75 9.62
CA PHE A 62 3.68 -3.37 8.43
C PHE A 62 2.78 -3.08 7.24
N ARG A 63 3.35 -2.61 6.14
CA ARG A 63 2.67 -2.38 4.88
C ARG A 63 3.35 -3.18 3.80
N GLY A 64 2.57 -3.89 2.98
CA GLY A 64 3.06 -4.60 1.81
C GLY A 64 2.30 -4.18 0.57
N SER A 65 2.96 -4.18 -0.57
CA SER A 65 2.34 -3.94 -1.87
C SER A 65 2.92 -4.83 -2.97
N LEU A 66 2.10 -5.11 -3.97
CA LEU A 66 2.44 -5.84 -5.18
C LEU A 66 1.71 -5.18 -6.34
N ASP A 67 2.41 -4.89 -7.43
CA ASP A 67 1.78 -4.37 -8.64
C ASP A 67 1.95 -5.28 -9.87
N SER A 68 1.17 -5.00 -10.91
CA SER A 68 1.20 -5.70 -12.20
C SER A 68 2.51 -5.52 -12.98
N SER A 69 3.39 -4.62 -12.53
CA SER A 69 4.73 -4.45 -13.09
C SER A 69 5.76 -5.40 -12.48
N TRP A 70 5.32 -6.33 -11.63
CA TRP A 70 6.15 -7.25 -10.83
C TRP A 70 7.03 -6.52 -9.82
N GLN A 71 6.57 -5.37 -9.34
CA GLN A 71 7.20 -4.71 -8.21
C GLN A 71 6.55 -5.17 -6.91
N VAL A 72 7.38 -5.60 -5.97
CA VAL A 72 6.99 -5.96 -4.60
C VAL A 72 7.60 -4.95 -3.65
N GLY A 73 6.79 -4.41 -2.75
CA GLY A 73 7.21 -3.45 -1.75
C GLY A 73 6.82 -3.91 -0.35
N ALA A 74 7.66 -3.61 0.63
CA ALA A 74 7.35 -3.78 2.03
C ALA A 74 7.93 -2.62 2.85
N VAL A 75 7.16 -2.13 3.81
CA VAL A 75 7.58 -1.11 4.78
C VAL A 75 7.19 -1.57 6.17
N LEU A 76 8.16 -1.56 7.09
CA LEU A 76 8.00 -1.86 8.50
C LEU A 76 8.28 -0.60 9.30
N GLU A 77 7.27 -0.07 9.97
CA GLU A 77 7.41 1.01 10.94
C GLU A 77 7.31 0.44 12.35
N LYS A 78 8.24 0.84 13.23
CA LYS A 78 8.32 0.42 14.63
C LYS A 78 8.49 1.66 15.50
N LYS A 79 7.53 1.91 16.39
CA LYS A 79 7.69 2.92 17.43
C LYS A 79 8.51 2.35 18.59
N LEU A 80 9.40 3.17 19.14
CA LEU A 80 10.42 2.78 20.12
C LEU A 80 10.18 3.47 21.47
N PRO A 81 9.17 3.03 22.26
CA PRO A 81 8.99 3.57 23.61
C PRO A 81 10.21 3.23 24.50
N PRO A 82 10.60 4.12 25.43
CA PRO A 82 9.93 5.37 25.84
C PRO A 82 10.25 6.60 24.97
N LEU A 83 11.06 6.45 23.92
CA LEU A 83 11.46 7.57 23.07
C LEU A 83 10.36 7.90 22.05
N PRO A 84 10.13 9.19 21.74
CA PRO A 84 9.25 9.63 20.65
C PRO A 84 9.92 9.39 19.28
N LEU A 85 10.31 8.14 19.02
CA LEU A 85 11.05 7.70 17.84
C LEU A 85 10.26 6.63 17.09
N THR A 86 10.12 6.81 15.79
CA THR A 86 9.60 5.81 14.87
C THR A 86 10.69 5.43 13.87
N LEU A 87 11.12 4.18 13.90
CA LEU A 87 12.01 3.60 12.90
C LEU A 87 11.17 3.03 11.76
N ALA A 88 11.43 3.46 10.54
CA ALA A 88 10.86 2.89 9.32
C ALA A 88 11.94 2.14 8.54
N LEU A 89 11.68 0.92 8.13
CA LEU A 89 12.52 0.11 7.25
C LEU A 89 11.71 -0.23 6.01
N GLY A 90 12.23 0.04 4.81
CA GLY A 90 11.54 -0.20 3.55
C GLY A 90 12.41 -0.94 2.56
N ALA A 91 11.81 -1.84 1.79
CA ALA A 91 12.45 -2.53 0.68
C ALA A 91 11.47 -2.68 -0.49
N PHE A 92 11.96 -2.42 -1.70
CA PHE A 92 11.22 -2.52 -2.95
C PHE A 92 12.06 -3.27 -3.97
N ILE A 93 11.46 -4.28 -4.58
CA ILE A 93 12.08 -5.14 -5.58
C ILE A 93 11.23 -5.08 -6.83
N ASN A 94 11.81 -4.67 -7.96
CA ASN A 94 11.18 -4.81 -9.26
C ASN A 94 11.80 -6.01 -9.97
N HIS A 95 11.09 -7.14 -10.00
CA HIS A 95 11.60 -8.37 -10.60
C HIS A 95 11.82 -8.23 -12.10
N ARG A 96 11.00 -7.43 -12.80
CA ARG A 96 11.10 -7.25 -14.25
C ARG A 96 12.29 -6.39 -14.66
N LYS A 97 12.66 -5.41 -13.84
CA LYS A 97 13.76 -4.48 -14.09
C LYS A 97 15.05 -4.84 -13.36
N GLU A 98 15.03 -5.92 -12.57
CA GLU A 98 16.13 -6.37 -11.71
C GLU A 98 16.67 -5.26 -10.78
N LYS A 99 15.76 -4.39 -10.30
CA LYS A 99 16.12 -3.26 -9.43
C LYS A 99 15.66 -3.51 -8.00
N PHE A 100 16.60 -3.41 -7.08
CA PHE A 100 16.37 -3.48 -5.64
C PHE A 100 16.68 -2.12 -5.00
N HIS A 101 15.75 -1.62 -4.20
CA HIS A 101 15.95 -0.40 -3.41
C HIS A 101 15.53 -0.69 -1.98
N CYS A 102 16.41 -0.40 -1.03
CA CYS A 102 16.08 -0.44 0.38
C CYS A 102 16.46 0.87 1.06
N GLY A 103 15.77 1.20 2.13
CA GLY A 103 16.03 2.38 2.91
C GLY A 103 15.55 2.23 4.33
N PHE A 104 16.06 3.10 5.20
CA PHE A 104 15.56 3.27 6.53
C PHE A 104 15.35 4.75 6.82
N GLY A 105 14.38 5.05 7.67
CA GLY A 105 14.07 6.38 8.12
C GLY A 105 13.89 6.38 9.62
N LEU A 106 14.26 7.48 10.26
CA LEU A 106 13.98 7.71 11.67
C LEU A 106 13.20 9.02 11.77
N THR A 107 12.02 8.95 12.37
CA THR A 107 11.17 10.13 12.60
C THR A 107 11.09 10.38 14.09
N ILE A 108 11.36 11.62 14.49
CA ILE A 108 11.16 12.12 15.86
C ILE A 108 9.78 12.78 15.91
N GLY A 109 8.90 12.30 16.78
CA GLY A 109 7.52 12.79 16.91
C GLY A 109 6.82 12.27 18.15
#